data_AF-A0A7X6HQ88-F1
#
_entry.id   AF-A0A7X6HQ88-F1
#
_cell.length_a   1.000
_cell.length_b   1.000
_cell.length_c   1.000
_cell.angle_alpha   90.00
_cell.angle_beta   90.00
_cell.angle_gamma   90.00
#
_symmetry.space_group_name_H-M   'P 1'
#
loop_
_entity.id
_entity.type
_entity.pdbx_description
1 polymer ?
#
loop_
_entity_poly.entity_id
_entity_poly.type
_entity_poly.pdbx_seq_one_letter_code
_entity_poly.pdbx_strand_id
1 'polypeptide(L)'
;MKSLLRLLLKSHHQQNSSPQAQTEKGMTLIELLIGMVMAFLIITPMLAFVVDMLNTDRREQVKASTEQDIQAAVDFIGQDLSQAVHIYDGDGIRNITNFLPVDANGTPILVFWKRKQIRNAIDPNRAITPSACVANTPQNGPNVCNDTYARSLVAYYLVRQPPGNSSWCQPTGTNCPSRIERYEISEGVRDSRTPPVDPSGYFSGGDVIDSQRHSPAFDTAFDLSQPTRNVTTPAGFGNPIFTGQNPQVLVNYIDHTPKPLLGAECTTALGNPTVTLPGQTTPTFLTEPTLKVTDTNTDTNSFYACVDTSRNIARVTIRGNSLRRLQDSNTPSTANNSAFFPTASVQVQGRSAAGQ
;
A
#
# COMPACT_ATOMS: atom_id res chain seq x y z
N MET A 1 -46.72 27.67 -72.11
CA MET A 1 -45.63 26.75 -72.50
C MET A 1 -44.60 27.36 -73.47
N LYS A 2 -44.17 28.62 -73.28
CA LYS A 2 -43.09 29.27 -74.06
C LYS A 2 -41.91 29.75 -73.19
N SER A 3 -41.99 29.52 -71.87
CA SER A 3 -40.97 29.96 -70.90
C SER A 3 -39.95 28.88 -70.54
N LEU A 4 -40.29 27.60 -70.68
CA LEU A 4 -39.38 26.48 -70.39
C LEU A 4 -38.36 26.25 -71.52
N LEU A 5 -38.77 26.48 -72.77
CA LEU A 5 -37.88 26.37 -73.95
C LEU A 5 -36.81 27.46 -74.00
N ARG A 6 -37.10 28.66 -73.45
CA ARG A 6 -36.09 29.73 -73.31
C ARG A 6 -35.08 29.48 -72.20
N LEU A 7 -35.42 28.65 -71.21
CA LEU A 7 -34.51 28.28 -70.13
C LEU A 7 -33.55 27.16 -70.58
N LEU A 8 -34.03 26.23 -71.42
CA LEU A 8 -33.18 25.19 -72.03
C LEU A 8 -32.27 25.71 -73.15
N LEU A 9 -32.70 26.73 -73.91
CA LEU A 9 -31.83 27.37 -74.92
C LEU A 9 -30.77 28.29 -74.31
N LYS A 10 -30.96 28.77 -73.07
CA LYS A 10 -29.91 29.51 -72.34
C LYS A 10 -28.93 28.58 -71.61
N SER A 11 -29.31 27.33 -71.32
CA SER A 11 -28.40 26.34 -70.74
C SER A 11 -27.49 25.66 -71.77
N HIS A 12 -27.80 25.74 -73.07
CA HIS A 12 -27.03 25.10 -74.14
C HIS A 12 -26.07 26.04 -74.90
N HIS A 13 -26.03 27.34 -74.57
CA HIS A 13 -25.19 28.33 -75.26
C HIS A 13 -24.17 29.04 -74.36
N GLN A 14 -23.80 28.40 -73.25
CA GLN A 14 -22.59 28.71 -72.47
C GLN A 14 -21.74 27.45 -72.21
N GLN A 15 -21.84 26.44 -73.10
CA GLN A 15 -20.87 25.36 -73.24
C GLN A 15 -20.19 25.49 -74.60
N ASN A 16 -19.23 26.41 -74.68
CA ASN A 16 -18.06 26.29 -75.55
C ASN A 16 -17.03 27.35 -75.16
N SER A 17 -16.38 27.08 -74.04
CA SER A 17 -15.02 27.51 -73.74
C SER A 17 -14.45 26.46 -72.77
N SER A 18 -14.19 25.27 -73.31
CA SER A 18 -13.39 24.25 -72.65
C SER A 18 -12.19 23.96 -73.54
N PRO A 19 -11.01 23.68 -72.99
CA PRO A 19 -10.39 24.25 -71.81
C PRO A 19 -9.27 25.19 -72.28
N GLN A 20 -8.98 26.28 -71.56
CA GLN A 20 -7.55 26.60 -71.49
C GLN A 20 -6.97 25.35 -70.85
N ALA A 21 -6.28 24.54 -71.65
CA ALA A 21 -5.34 23.59 -71.12
C ALA A 21 -4.48 24.44 -70.18
N GLN A 22 -4.82 24.40 -68.88
CA GLN A 22 -3.83 24.59 -67.87
C GLN A 22 -2.80 23.56 -68.27
N THR A 23 -1.78 24.03 -68.99
CA THR A 23 -0.53 23.31 -69.07
C THR A 23 -0.28 23.01 -67.63
N GLU A 24 -0.46 21.75 -67.21
CA GLU A 24 -0.09 21.34 -65.88
C GLU A 24 1.39 21.68 -65.81
N LYS A 25 1.68 22.87 -65.30
CA LYS A 25 3.00 23.26 -64.91
C LYS A 25 3.23 22.37 -63.71
N GLY A 26 3.69 21.15 -63.99
CA GLY A 26 4.21 20.26 -62.97
C GLY A 26 5.13 21.10 -62.10
N MET A 27 4.97 20.97 -60.78
CA MET A 27 5.79 21.71 -59.82
C MET A 27 7.24 21.70 -60.30
N THR A 28 7.83 22.88 -60.39
CA THR A 28 9.24 22.95 -60.76
C THR A 28 10.04 22.24 -59.66
N LEU A 29 11.07 21.49 -60.05
CA LEU A 29 11.87 20.69 -59.11
C LEU A 29 12.40 21.54 -57.94
N ILE A 30 12.67 22.83 -58.18
CA ILE A 30 13.11 23.80 -57.17
C ILE A 30 12.00 24.22 -56.19
N GLU A 31 10.76 24.31 -56.63
CA GLU A 31 9.61 24.64 -55.77
C GLU A 31 9.31 23.50 -54.81
N LEU A 32 9.42 22.25 -55.29
CA LEU A 32 9.31 21.05 -54.46
C LEU A 32 10.48 20.94 -53.47
N LEU A 33 11.68 21.32 -53.89
CA LEU A 33 12.86 21.41 -53.02
C LEU A 33 12.66 22.46 -51.89
N ILE A 34 12.21 23.66 -52.23
CA ILE A 34 11.96 24.73 -51.24
C ILE A 34 10.85 24.32 -50.28
N GLY A 35 9.77 23.72 -50.78
CA GLY A 35 8.69 23.19 -49.95
C GLY A 35 9.18 22.14 -48.96
N MET A 36 10.06 21.23 -49.39
CA MET A 36 10.67 20.23 -48.51
C MET A 36 11.59 20.85 -47.45
N VAL A 37 12.40 21.85 -47.83
CA VAL A 37 13.29 22.55 -46.88
C VAL A 37 12.48 23.33 -45.85
N MET A 38 11.45 24.06 -46.27
CA MET A 38 10.58 24.80 -45.35
C MET A 38 9.80 23.86 -44.43
N ALA A 39 9.28 22.75 -44.94
CA ALA A 39 8.63 21.72 -44.12
C ALA A 39 9.60 21.16 -43.07
N PHE A 40 10.85 20.84 -43.45
CA PHE A 40 11.85 20.35 -42.51
C PHE A 40 12.19 21.38 -41.41
N LEU A 41 12.33 22.66 -41.78
CA LEU A 41 12.60 23.74 -40.83
C LEU A 41 11.45 23.98 -39.84
N ILE A 42 10.21 23.69 -40.23
CA ILE A 42 9.03 23.87 -39.35
C ILE A 42 8.76 22.62 -38.50
N ILE A 43 8.83 21.42 -39.10
CA ILE A 43 8.47 20.16 -38.44
C ILE A 43 9.48 19.80 -37.34
N THR A 44 10.77 20.01 -37.58
CA THR A 44 11.83 19.64 -36.64
C THR A 44 11.69 20.32 -35.26
N PRO A 45 11.54 21.66 -35.16
CA PRO A 45 11.37 22.32 -33.86
C PRO A 45 10.02 21.98 -33.21
N MET A 46 8.95 21.76 -33.99
CA MET A 46 7.67 21.31 -33.44
C MET A 46 7.78 19.92 -32.82
N LEU A 47 8.46 18.99 -33.49
CA LEU A 47 8.67 17.63 -32.97
C LEU A 47 9.52 17.66 -31.70
N ALA A 48 10.59 18.46 -31.68
CA ALA A 48 11.43 18.64 -30.49
C ALA A 48 10.61 19.14 -29.30
N PHE A 49 9.79 20.18 -29.50
CA PHE A 49 8.92 20.71 -28.46
C PHE A 49 7.93 19.67 -27.93
N VAL A 50 7.29 18.90 -28.82
CA VAL A 50 6.34 17.86 -28.42
C VAL A 50 7.02 16.77 -27.58
N VAL A 51 8.23 16.36 -27.95
CA VAL A 51 9.00 15.38 -27.17
C VAL A 51 9.33 15.91 -25.78
N ASP A 52 9.75 17.17 -25.66
CA ASP A 52 10.05 17.80 -24.37
C ASP A 52 8.79 17.95 -23.50
N MET A 53 7.67 18.32 -24.10
CA MET A 53 6.37 18.39 -23.41
C MET A 53 5.94 17.00 -22.92
N LEU A 54 5.97 15.98 -23.78
CA LEU A 54 5.62 14.60 -23.40
C LEU A 54 6.51 14.05 -22.29
N ASN A 55 7.81 14.34 -22.33
CA ASN A 55 8.74 13.93 -21.29
C ASN A 55 8.45 14.64 -19.96
N THR A 56 8.10 15.92 -20.01
CA THR A 56 7.73 16.71 -18.82
C THR A 56 6.42 16.20 -18.22
N ASP A 57 5.38 16.01 -19.05
CA ASP A 57 4.10 15.47 -18.63
C ASP A 57 4.25 14.08 -18.01
N ARG A 58 5.04 13.20 -18.63
CA ARG A 58 5.32 11.86 -18.09
C ARG A 58 6.01 11.95 -16.73
N ARG A 59 6.95 12.87 -16.54
CA ARG A 59 7.66 13.08 -15.26
C ARG A 59 6.74 13.59 -14.16
N GLU A 60 5.92 14.58 -14.45
CA GLU A 60 4.97 15.11 -13.47
C GLU A 60 3.87 14.09 -13.14
N GLN A 61 3.44 13.29 -14.13
CA GLN A 61 2.47 12.21 -13.91
C GLN A 61 2.99 11.15 -12.93
N VAL A 62 4.23 10.66 -13.10
CA VAL A 62 4.78 9.61 -12.21
C VAL A 62 5.02 10.12 -10.80
N LYS A 63 5.33 11.41 -10.65
CA LYS A 63 5.50 12.07 -9.37
C LYS A 63 4.17 12.13 -8.63
N ALA A 64 3.15 12.70 -9.26
CA ALA A 64 1.81 12.82 -8.69
C ALA A 64 1.20 11.45 -8.35
N SER A 65 1.36 10.46 -9.23
CA SER A 65 0.88 9.09 -8.98
C SER A 65 1.58 8.45 -7.78
N THR A 66 2.92 8.57 -7.67
CA THR A 66 3.65 8.03 -6.52
C THR A 66 3.26 8.74 -5.23
N GLU A 67 3.06 10.06 -5.25
CA GLU A 67 2.62 10.82 -4.08
C GLU A 67 1.24 10.36 -3.59
N GLN A 68 0.30 10.19 -4.51
CA GLN A 68 -1.04 9.67 -4.19
C GLN A 68 -0.98 8.24 -3.62
N ASP A 69 -0.19 7.34 -4.22
CA ASP A 69 -0.06 5.96 -3.75
C ASP A 69 0.54 5.90 -2.34
N ILE A 70 1.55 6.74 -2.05
CA ILE A 70 2.20 6.82 -0.75
C ILE A 70 1.27 7.41 0.31
N GLN A 71 0.51 8.44 -0.04
CA GLN A 71 -0.48 9.02 0.86
C GLN A 71 -1.57 8.00 1.20
N ALA A 72 -2.12 7.31 0.20
CA ALA A 72 -3.12 6.27 0.41
C ALA A 72 -2.59 5.12 1.29
N ALA A 73 -1.32 4.71 1.10
CA ALA A 73 -0.69 3.68 1.92
C ALA A 73 -0.53 4.12 3.38
N VAL A 74 -0.06 5.35 3.61
CA VAL A 74 0.07 5.92 4.96
C VAL A 74 -1.28 6.07 5.64
N ASP A 75 -2.32 6.52 4.92
CA ASP A 75 -3.68 6.63 5.46
C ASP A 75 -4.27 5.27 5.81
N PHE A 76 -4.04 4.25 4.98
CA PHE A 76 -4.45 2.87 5.27
C PHE A 76 -3.77 2.33 6.54
N ILE A 77 -2.46 2.53 6.69
CA ILE A 77 -1.73 2.15 7.90
C ILE A 77 -2.26 2.93 9.12
N GLY A 78 -2.56 4.22 8.96
CA GLY A 78 -3.13 5.05 10.01
C GLY A 78 -4.50 4.55 10.49
N GLN A 79 -5.36 4.12 9.57
CA GLN A 79 -6.64 3.49 9.91
C GLN A 79 -6.45 2.20 10.70
N ASP A 80 -5.51 1.35 10.29
CA ASP A 80 -5.19 0.11 10.99
C ASP A 80 -4.62 0.37 12.40
N LEU A 81 -3.72 1.35 12.53
CA LEU A 81 -3.15 1.79 13.80
C LEU A 81 -4.19 2.39 14.75
N SER A 82 -5.24 3.02 14.24
CA SER A 82 -6.33 3.56 15.07
C SER A 82 -7.05 2.47 15.87
N GLN A 83 -6.98 1.21 15.42
CA GLN A 83 -7.56 0.04 16.09
C GLN A 83 -6.52 -0.75 16.91
N ALA A 84 -5.27 -0.29 16.97
CA ALA A 84 -4.20 -0.97 17.67
C ALA A 84 -4.41 -0.94 19.19
N VAL A 85 -4.36 -2.12 19.82
CA VAL A 85 -4.41 -2.29 21.28
C VAL A 85 -3.02 -2.36 21.89
N HIS A 86 -2.07 -2.91 21.14
CA HIS A 86 -0.67 -2.99 21.54
C HIS A 86 0.21 -2.87 20.29
N ILE A 87 1.16 -1.94 20.31
CA ILE A 87 2.14 -1.72 19.24
C ILE A 87 3.50 -2.15 19.76
N TYR A 88 4.21 -2.98 19.00
CA TYR A 88 5.55 -3.42 19.36
C TYR A 88 6.58 -2.38 18.93
N ASP A 89 7.47 -2.00 19.85
CA ASP A 89 8.70 -1.27 19.55
C ASP A 89 9.78 -2.20 18.97
N GLY A 90 10.97 -1.65 18.71
CA GLY A 90 12.08 -2.40 18.11
C GLY A 90 12.56 -3.56 18.99
N ASP A 91 12.49 -3.45 20.32
CA ASP A 91 12.84 -4.52 21.25
C ASP A 91 11.78 -5.61 21.24
N GLY A 92 10.51 -5.22 21.27
CA GLY A 92 9.36 -6.08 21.16
C GLY A 92 9.40 -6.93 19.89
N ILE A 93 9.62 -6.30 18.73
CA ILE A 93 9.73 -6.99 17.44
C ILE A 93 10.87 -8.00 17.45
N ARG A 94 12.05 -7.63 17.95
CA ARG A 94 13.20 -8.55 18.06
C ARG A 94 12.87 -9.78 18.88
N ASN A 95 12.18 -9.61 20.01
CA ASN A 95 11.77 -10.70 20.89
C ASN A 95 10.72 -11.64 20.27
N ILE A 96 9.92 -11.15 19.31
CA ILE A 96 8.87 -11.94 18.66
C ILE A 96 9.20 -12.36 17.23
N THR A 97 10.42 -12.10 16.74
CA THR A 97 10.80 -12.35 15.34
C THR A 97 10.48 -13.77 14.85
N ASN A 98 10.66 -14.78 15.72
CA ASN A 98 10.37 -16.19 15.40
C ASN A 98 8.86 -16.51 15.32
N PHE A 99 8.00 -15.60 15.79
CA PHE A 99 6.55 -15.67 15.72
C PHE A 99 5.98 -14.81 14.58
N LEU A 100 6.82 -14.21 13.74
CA LEU A 100 6.35 -13.45 12.58
C LEU A 100 6.53 -14.27 11.30
N PRO A 101 5.77 -13.98 10.24
CA PRO A 101 6.00 -14.56 8.92
C PRO A 101 7.48 -14.41 8.51
N VAL A 102 8.10 -15.52 8.10
CA VAL A 102 9.47 -15.52 7.61
C VAL A 102 9.46 -15.11 6.14
N ASP A 103 9.99 -13.93 5.85
CA ASP A 103 10.34 -13.51 4.50
C ASP A 103 11.85 -13.25 4.45
N ALA A 104 12.57 -14.03 3.63
CA ALA A 104 14.01 -13.91 3.46
C ALA A 104 14.44 -12.52 2.94
N ASN A 105 13.52 -11.79 2.34
CA ASN A 105 13.74 -10.48 1.72
C ASN A 105 13.00 -9.35 2.47
N GLY A 106 12.31 -9.67 3.55
CA GLY A 106 11.42 -8.76 4.26
C GLY A 106 11.96 -8.40 5.64
N THR A 107 11.96 -7.11 5.96
CA THR A 107 12.24 -6.64 7.33
C THR A 107 10.95 -6.12 7.97
N PRO A 108 10.52 -6.65 9.15
CA PRO A 108 9.34 -6.14 9.84
C PRO A 108 9.63 -4.75 10.43
N ILE A 109 8.81 -3.77 10.05
CA ILE A 109 8.98 -2.36 10.47
C ILE A 109 7.91 -1.92 11.46
N LEU A 110 6.70 -2.44 11.31
CA LEU A 110 5.57 -2.08 12.18
C LEU A 110 4.75 -3.32 12.48
N VAL A 111 4.63 -3.65 13.76
CA VAL A 111 3.87 -4.82 14.22
C VAL A 111 2.96 -4.39 15.37
N PHE A 112 1.69 -4.78 15.33
CA PHE A 112 0.74 -4.47 16.39
C PHE A 112 -0.45 -5.43 16.40
N TRP A 113 -1.08 -5.56 17.56
CA TRP A 113 -2.38 -6.19 17.72
C TRP A 113 -3.48 -5.15 17.53
N LYS A 114 -4.45 -5.42 16.65
CA LYS A 114 -5.65 -4.60 16.47
C LYS A 114 -6.93 -5.34 16.84
N ARG A 115 -7.99 -4.59 17.13
CA ARG A 115 -9.36 -5.12 17.21
C ARG A 115 -9.96 -5.19 15.80
N LYS A 116 -10.44 -6.38 15.42
CA LYS A 116 -11.17 -6.65 14.19
C LYS A 116 -12.63 -6.94 14.52
N GLN A 117 -13.54 -6.16 13.96
CA GLN A 117 -14.97 -6.43 14.08
C GLN A 117 -15.36 -7.53 13.09
N ILE A 118 -15.99 -8.60 13.60
CA ILE A 118 -16.60 -9.65 12.79
C ILE A 118 -18.11 -9.47 12.90
N ARG A 119 -18.73 -9.13 11.77
CA ARG A 119 -20.16 -8.82 11.73
C ARG A 119 -21.01 -10.07 11.78
N ASN A 120 -22.17 -10.00 12.43
CA ASN A 120 -23.17 -11.07 12.50
C ASN A 120 -22.54 -12.45 12.78
N ALA A 121 -21.79 -12.54 13.88
CA ALA A 121 -20.96 -13.73 14.17
C ALA A 121 -21.46 -14.53 15.37
N ILE A 122 -22.22 -13.91 16.27
CA ILE A 122 -22.64 -14.54 17.53
C ILE A 122 -24.14 -14.41 17.68
N ASP A 123 -24.80 -15.52 17.97
CA ASP A 123 -26.19 -15.53 18.43
C ASP A 123 -26.24 -15.34 19.96
N PRO A 124 -26.89 -14.28 20.47
CA PRO A 124 -27.06 -14.06 21.90
C PRO A 124 -27.74 -15.23 22.62
N ASN A 125 -28.64 -15.95 21.93
CA ASN A 125 -29.39 -17.06 22.50
C ASN A 125 -28.68 -18.41 22.37
N ARG A 126 -27.48 -18.44 21.75
CA ARG A 126 -26.63 -19.62 21.61
C ARG A 126 -27.32 -20.82 20.92
N ALA A 127 -28.39 -20.56 20.17
CA ALA A 127 -29.23 -21.56 19.52
C ALA A 127 -28.66 -21.97 18.16
N ILE A 128 -27.92 -21.08 17.49
CA ILE A 128 -27.32 -21.33 16.18
C ILE A 128 -25.80 -21.18 16.19
N THR A 129 -25.16 -21.62 15.10
CA THR A 129 -23.70 -21.50 14.88
C THR A 129 -23.35 -20.24 14.10
N PRO A 130 -22.12 -19.70 14.23
CA PRO A 130 -21.70 -18.53 13.45
C PRO A 130 -21.90 -18.65 11.94
N SER A 131 -21.75 -19.85 11.36
CA SER A 131 -21.99 -20.10 9.94
C SER A 131 -23.46 -19.93 9.54
N ALA A 132 -24.40 -20.19 10.46
CA ALA A 132 -25.82 -19.95 10.25
C ALA A 132 -26.19 -18.45 10.40
N CYS A 133 -25.36 -17.65 11.09
CA CYS A 133 -25.58 -16.21 11.23
C CYS A 133 -25.43 -15.42 9.92
N VAL A 134 -24.79 -16.01 8.91
CA VAL A 134 -24.54 -15.40 7.60
C VAL A 134 -25.65 -15.71 6.59
N ALA A 135 -26.49 -16.72 6.88
CA ALA A 135 -27.55 -17.18 6.02
C ALA A 135 -28.92 -16.86 6.63
N ASN A 136 -29.60 -15.83 6.10
CA ASN A 136 -31.04 -15.61 6.30
C ASN A 136 -31.54 -15.56 7.76
N THR A 137 -30.81 -14.95 8.69
CA THR A 137 -31.37 -14.66 10.01
C THR A 137 -32.39 -13.51 9.89
N PRO A 138 -33.67 -13.71 10.26
CA PRO A 138 -34.64 -12.62 10.25
C PRO A 138 -34.17 -11.52 11.20
N GLN A 139 -34.09 -10.28 10.72
CA GLN A 139 -33.72 -9.10 11.54
C GLN A 139 -34.66 -8.86 12.73
N ASN A 140 -35.83 -9.51 12.73
CA ASN A 140 -36.83 -9.46 13.80
C ASN A 140 -37.24 -10.89 14.18
N GLY A 141 -36.51 -11.52 15.10
CA GLY A 141 -36.81 -12.86 15.62
C GLY A 141 -35.92 -13.25 16.80
N PRO A 142 -36.17 -14.40 17.46
CA PRO A 142 -35.36 -14.86 18.60
C PRO A 142 -33.94 -15.34 18.22
N ASN A 143 -33.51 -15.30 16.95
CA ASN A 143 -32.18 -15.76 16.51
C ASN A 143 -31.42 -14.65 15.75
N VAL A 144 -31.49 -13.40 16.23
CA VAL A 144 -30.75 -12.27 15.64
C VAL A 144 -29.28 -12.36 16.04
N CYS A 145 -28.39 -12.57 15.08
CA CYS A 145 -26.97 -12.54 15.34
C CYS A 145 -26.45 -11.11 15.51
N ASN A 146 -25.47 -10.96 16.39
CA ASN A 146 -24.80 -9.72 16.71
C ASN A 146 -23.34 -9.75 16.26
N ASP A 147 -22.74 -8.58 16.21
CA ASP A 147 -21.33 -8.40 15.92
C ASP A 147 -20.47 -8.83 17.11
N THR A 148 -19.25 -9.26 16.80
CA THR A 148 -18.23 -9.55 17.82
C THR A 148 -16.91 -8.89 17.46
N TYR A 149 -16.00 -8.83 18.43
CA TYR A 149 -14.64 -8.39 18.23
C TYR A 149 -13.68 -9.56 18.40
N ALA A 150 -12.82 -9.76 17.41
CA ALA A 150 -11.67 -10.63 17.48
C ALA A 150 -10.39 -9.78 17.46
N ARG A 151 -9.28 -10.30 17.97
CA ARG A 151 -7.97 -9.66 17.85
C ARG A 151 -7.33 -10.10 16.53
N SER A 152 -6.43 -9.26 16.03
CA SER A 152 -5.64 -9.61 14.86
C SER A 152 -4.25 -8.99 14.94
N LEU A 153 -3.22 -9.81 14.72
CA LEU A 153 -1.86 -9.35 14.59
C LEU A 153 -1.66 -8.85 13.16
N VAL A 154 -1.19 -7.61 13.03
CA VAL A 154 -0.81 -7.00 11.75
C VAL A 154 0.67 -6.72 11.77
N ALA A 155 1.35 -7.11 10.69
CA ALA A 155 2.77 -6.84 10.52
C ALA A 155 3.03 -6.26 9.12
N TYR A 156 3.72 -5.12 9.08
CA TYR A 156 4.16 -4.48 7.85
C TYR A 156 5.66 -4.68 7.65
N TYR A 157 6.00 -5.12 6.44
CA TYR A 157 7.36 -5.45 6.04
C TYR A 157 7.83 -4.52 4.94
N LEU A 158 9.09 -4.10 5.04
CA LEU A 158 9.84 -3.59 3.89
C LEU A 158 10.44 -4.77 3.14
N VAL A 159 9.98 -5.03 1.93
CA VAL A 159 10.44 -6.16 1.12
C VAL A 159 11.33 -5.71 -0.02
N ARG A 160 12.47 -6.39 -0.16
CA ARG A 160 13.49 -6.16 -1.19
C ARG A 160 13.66 -7.39 -2.04
N GLN A 161 12.92 -7.45 -3.14
CA GLN A 161 13.01 -8.63 -3.98
C GLN A 161 14.35 -8.65 -4.74
N PRO A 162 15.04 -9.80 -4.82
CA PRO A 162 16.15 -9.98 -5.74
C PRO A 162 15.67 -9.78 -7.19
N PRO A 163 16.58 -9.42 -8.13
CA PRO A 163 16.23 -9.25 -9.53
C PRO A 163 15.58 -10.53 -10.10
N GLY A 164 14.49 -10.37 -10.83
CA GLY A 164 13.78 -11.46 -11.46
C GLY A 164 12.52 -11.04 -12.20
N ASN A 165 11.90 -11.97 -12.91
CA ASN A 165 10.70 -11.76 -13.74
C ASN A 165 9.41 -11.75 -12.91
N SER A 166 9.40 -10.95 -11.84
CA SER A 166 8.19 -10.69 -11.04
C SER A 166 7.39 -9.54 -11.68
N SER A 167 6.06 -9.63 -11.67
CA SER A 167 5.18 -8.51 -12.06
C SER A 167 5.44 -7.25 -11.24
N TRP A 168 6.03 -7.40 -10.05
CA TRP A 168 6.41 -6.31 -9.14
C TRP A 168 7.77 -5.69 -9.46
N CYS A 169 8.54 -6.30 -10.36
CA CYS A 169 9.87 -5.86 -10.78
C CYS A 169 9.84 -5.11 -12.12
N GLN A 170 8.96 -4.10 -12.21
CA GLN A 170 8.80 -3.26 -13.40
C GLN A 170 9.23 -1.82 -13.12
N PRO A 171 9.97 -1.16 -14.03
CA PRO A 171 10.52 -1.68 -15.28
C PRO A 171 11.64 -2.70 -15.02
N THR A 172 11.83 -3.64 -15.96
CA THR A 172 12.84 -4.70 -15.84
C THR A 172 14.24 -4.09 -15.77
N GLY A 173 14.92 -4.27 -14.64
CA GLY A 173 16.24 -3.71 -14.40
C GLY A 173 17.10 -4.61 -13.52
N THR A 174 18.29 -4.12 -13.17
CA THR A 174 19.26 -4.88 -12.36
C THR A 174 18.79 -5.12 -10.92
N ASN A 175 17.89 -4.28 -10.39
CA ASN A 175 17.33 -4.39 -9.05
C ASN A 175 15.83 -4.09 -9.06
N CYS A 176 15.02 -4.88 -8.36
CA CYS A 176 13.59 -4.61 -8.20
C CYS A 176 13.35 -3.42 -7.25
N PRO A 177 12.26 -2.65 -7.44
CA PRO A 177 11.83 -1.68 -6.45
C PRO A 177 11.47 -2.36 -5.12
N SER A 178 11.72 -1.65 -4.02
CA SER A 178 11.25 -2.07 -2.69
C SER A 178 9.76 -1.81 -2.56
N ARG A 179 9.07 -2.64 -1.76
CA ARG A 179 7.63 -2.53 -1.54
C ARG A 179 7.28 -2.72 -0.07
N ILE A 180 6.09 -2.28 0.29
CA ILE A 180 5.52 -2.54 1.61
C ILE A 180 4.46 -3.64 1.50
N GLU A 181 4.66 -4.66 2.30
CA GLU A 181 3.78 -5.82 2.41
C GLU A 181 3.13 -5.87 3.78
N ARG A 182 1.87 -6.30 3.82
CA ARG A 182 1.08 -6.44 5.04
C ARG A 182 0.65 -7.88 5.24
N TYR A 183 0.91 -8.38 6.43
CA TYR A 183 0.44 -9.66 6.93
C TYR A 183 -0.61 -9.44 8.01
N GLU A 184 -1.66 -10.28 8.00
CA GLU A 184 -2.71 -10.28 9.01
C GLU A 184 -2.99 -11.71 9.50
N ILE A 185 -2.96 -11.90 10.80
CA ILE A 185 -3.30 -13.16 11.48
C ILE A 185 -4.48 -12.84 12.41
N SER A 186 -5.61 -13.53 12.27
CA SER A 186 -6.84 -13.22 13.01
C SER A 186 -7.25 -14.31 14.01
N GLU A 187 -7.75 -13.88 15.17
CA GLU A 187 -8.18 -14.73 16.31
C GLU A 187 -9.46 -15.54 16.03
N GLY A 188 -10.26 -15.24 15.01
CA GLY A 188 -11.51 -15.97 14.76
C GLY A 188 -12.58 -15.79 15.84
N VAL A 189 -13.73 -16.46 15.68
CA VAL A 189 -14.87 -16.35 16.62
C VAL A 189 -14.73 -17.36 17.75
N ARG A 190 -14.64 -16.87 18.98
CA ARG A 190 -14.60 -17.69 20.20
C ARG A 190 -15.94 -18.37 20.46
N ASP A 191 -15.90 -19.64 20.86
CA ASP A 191 -17.07 -20.34 21.36
C ASP A 191 -17.22 -20.09 22.87
N SER A 192 -18.31 -19.44 23.25
CA SER A 192 -18.63 -19.18 24.66
C SER A 192 -19.47 -20.28 25.31
N ARG A 193 -19.83 -21.33 24.55
CA ARG A 193 -20.63 -22.48 24.99
C ARG A 193 -19.79 -23.59 25.63
N THR A 194 -18.51 -23.69 25.26
CA THR A 194 -17.60 -24.65 25.85
C THR A 194 -17.12 -24.16 27.22
N PRO A 195 -17.17 -24.99 28.28
CA PRO A 195 -16.45 -24.71 29.52
C PRO A 195 -14.95 -24.49 29.23
N PRO A 196 -14.17 -23.89 30.14
CA PRO A 196 -12.74 -23.58 29.95
C PRO A 196 -11.80 -24.79 29.73
N VAL A 197 -12.33 -25.96 29.42
CA VAL A 197 -11.64 -27.26 29.41
C VAL A 197 -11.38 -27.77 27.99
N ASP A 198 -11.93 -27.14 26.94
CA ASP A 198 -11.50 -27.39 25.55
C ASP A 198 -10.34 -26.41 25.20
N PRO A 199 -9.14 -26.92 24.84
CA PRO A 199 -7.95 -26.09 24.62
C PRO A 199 -8.05 -25.12 23.43
N SER A 200 -9.08 -25.26 22.58
CA SER A 200 -9.28 -24.33 21.47
C SER A 200 -10.09 -23.08 21.89
N GLY A 201 -11.24 -23.22 22.54
CA GLY A 201 -12.13 -22.08 22.85
C GLY A 201 -12.70 -21.37 21.62
N TYR A 202 -12.63 -21.99 20.43
CA TYR A 202 -13.11 -21.46 19.14
C TYR A 202 -14.09 -22.42 18.49
N PHE A 203 -14.97 -21.89 17.64
CA PHE A 203 -15.90 -22.72 16.87
C PHE A 203 -15.17 -23.65 15.89
N SER A 204 -15.73 -24.85 15.73
CA SER A 204 -15.20 -25.87 14.82
C SER A 204 -15.40 -25.48 13.35
N GLY A 205 -14.67 -26.12 12.44
CA GLY A 205 -14.64 -25.71 11.05
C GLY A 205 -15.96 -25.80 10.27
N GLY A 206 -16.92 -26.61 10.72
CA GLY A 206 -18.27 -26.66 10.12
C GLY A 206 -19.20 -25.55 10.63
N ASP A 207 -18.84 -24.92 11.75
CA ASP A 207 -19.66 -23.94 12.47
C ASP A 207 -19.30 -22.49 12.13
N VAL A 208 -18.29 -22.27 11.30
CA VAL A 208 -17.80 -20.94 10.88
C VAL A 208 -17.58 -20.88 9.37
N ILE A 209 -17.75 -19.68 8.80
CA ILE A 209 -17.23 -19.37 7.46
C ILE A 209 -15.77 -18.92 7.54
N ASP A 210 -15.09 -18.83 6.39
CA ASP A 210 -13.65 -18.52 6.33
C ASP A 210 -13.28 -17.20 7.02
N SER A 211 -14.12 -16.17 6.93
CA SER A 211 -13.88 -14.87 7.58
C SER A 211 -14.06 -14.88 9.11
N GLN A 212 -14.71 -15.92 9.64
CA GLN A 212 -14.96 -16.13 11.07
C GLN A 212 -13.96 -17.13 11.69
N ARG A 213 -13.22 -17.88 10.87
CA ARG A 213 -12.23 -18.84 11.33
C ARG A 213 -10.98 -18.13 11.86
N HIS A 214 -10.36 -18.69 12.88
CA HIS A 214 -9.02 -18.25 13.29
C HIS A 214 -8.01 -18.64 12.21
N SER A 215 -6.99 -17.80 12.01
CA SER A 215 -5.90 -18.12 11.11
C SER A 215 -5.13 -19.34 11.63
N PRO A 216 -4.66 -20.27 10.77
CA PRO A 216 -3.86 -21.41 11.22
C PRO A 216 -2.59 -21.04 12.00
N ALA A 217 -2.01 -19.87 11.73
CA ALA A 217 -0.86 -19.33 12.46
C ALA A 217 -1.23 -18.64 13.79
N PHE A 218 -2.52 -18.48 14.10
CA PHE A 218 -2.93 -17.92 15.38
C PHE A 218 -2.70 -18.94 16.50
N ASP A 219 -2.08 -18.51 17.60
CA ASP A 219 -1.88 -19.34 18.78
C ASP A 219 -3.05 -19.16 19.75
N THR A 220 -3.75 -20.25 20.05
CA THR A 220 -4.93 -20.21 20.93
C THR A 220 -4.58 -19.89 22.39
N ALA A 221 -3.32 -20.09 22.79
CA ALA A 221 -2.79 -19.75 24.10
C ALA A 221 -2.25 -18.31 24.20
N PHE A 222 -2.38 -17.50 23.14
CA PHE A 222 -1.97 -16.10 23.16
C PHE A 222 -2.76 -15.30 24.21
N ASP A 223 -2.03 -14.54 25.04
CA ASP A 223 -2.60 -13.57 25.97
C ASP A 223 -1.94 -12.19 25.77
N LEU A 224 -2.79 -11.17 25.63
CA LEU A 224 -2.36 -9.79 25.46
C LEU A 224 -1.68 -9.23 26.73
N SER A 225 -1.93 -9.82 27.91
CA SER A 225 -1.20 -9.46 29.13
C SER A 225 0.29 -9.86 29.07
N GLN A 226 0.63 -10.82 28.20
CA GLN A 226 1.98 -11.30 27.94
C GLN A 226 2.28 -11.23 26.44
N PRO A 227 2.36 -10.02 25.85
CA PRO A 227 2.31 -9.83 24.40
C PRO A 227 3.52 -10.42 23.65
N THR A 228 4.55 -10.91 24.33
CA THR A 228 5.73 -11.53 23.73
C THR A 228 5.71 -13.07 23.76
N ARG A 229 4.72 -13.68 24.42
CA ARG A 229 4.62 -15.14 24.56
C ARG A 229 3.51 -15.69 23.68
N ASN A 230 3.78 -16.82 23.03
CA ASN A 230 2.80 -17.56 22.21
C ASN A 230 2.07 -16.62 21.24
N VAL A 231 2.80 -15.75 20.53
CA VAL A 231 2.20 -14.72 19.66
C VAL A 231 1.52 -15.37 18.46
N THR A 232 2.17 -16.37 17.87
CA THR A 232 1.69 -17.16 16.73
C THR A 232 2.25 -18.58 16.81
N THR A 233 1.70 -19.48 16.00
CA THR A 233 2.23 -20.83 15.81
C THR A 233 3.01 -20.90 14.48
N PRO A 234 4.34 -21.12 14.50
CA PRO A 234 5.13 -21.15 13.27
C PRO A 234 4.68 -22.20 12.25
N ALA A 235 4.15 -23.34 12.72
CA ALA A 235 3.60 -24.39 11.86
C ALA A 235 2.40 -23.92 11.03
N GLY A 236 1.64 -22.92 11.52
CA GLY A 236 0.48 -22.38 10.82
C GLY A 236 0.83 -21.56 9.58
N PHE A 237 2.07 -21.04 9.47
CA PHE A 237 2.52 -20.30 8.30
C PHE A 237 2.68 -21.18 7.05
N GLY A 238 2.84 -22.49 7.19
CA GLY A 238 2.95 -23.44 6.07
C GLY A 238 1.61 -24.02 5.61
N ASN A 239 0.50 -23.63 6.22
CA ASN A 239 -0.81 -24.19 5.91
C ASN A 239 -1.34 -23.62 4.57
N PRO A 240 -1.71 -24.45 3.58
CA PRO A 240 -2.19 -23.97 2.27
C PRO A 240 -3.53 -23.22 2.34
N ILE A 241 -4.32 -23.40 3.40
CA ILE A 241 -5.55 -22.64 3.67
C ILE A 241 -5.21 -21.25 4.22
N PHE A 242 -4.03 -21.07 4.81
CA PHE A 242 -3.54 -19.79 5.25
C PHE A 242 -2.92 -19.01 4.08
N THR A 243 -3.66 -18.03 3.58
CA THR A 243 -3.14 -17.04 2.64
C THR A 243 -2.15 -16.08 3.29
N GLY A 244 -1.74 -16.21 4.56
CA GLY A 244 -0.73 -15.32 5.13
C GLY A 244 0.72 -15.66 4.79
N GLN A 245 0.93 -16.55 3.81
CA GLN A 245 2.11 -16.52 2.92
C GLN A 245 1.95 -15.53 1.76
N ASN A 246 0.71 -15.12 1.43
CA ASN A 246 0.37 -14.14 0.40
C ASN A 246 0.08 -12.77 1.06
N PRO A 247 1.12 -11.97 1.31
CA PRO A 247 0.95 -10.63 1.85
C PRO A 247 0.08 -9.77 0.93
N GLN A 248 -0.65 -8.84 1.53
CA GLN A 248 -1.25 -7.75 0.79
C GLN A 248 -0.16 -6.72 0.47
N VAL A 249 0.13 -6.52 -0.81
CA VAL A 249 1.04 -5.45 -1.25
C VAL A 249 0.29 -4.12 -1.16
N LEU A 250 0.81 -3.18 -0.37
CA LEU A 250 0.20 -1.85 -0.23
C LEU A 250 0.72 -0.88 -1.27
N VAL A 251 2.05 -0.79 -1.38
CA VAL A 251 2.69 0.20 -2.23
C VAL A 251 4.03 -0.34 -2.72
N ASN A 252 4.32 -0.06 -3.98
CA ASN A 252 5.58 -0.36 -4.64
C ASN A 252 6.38 0.93 -4.84
N TYR A 253 7.62 0.81 -5.30
CA TYR A 253 8.52 1.95 -5.56
C TYR A 253 8.91 2.71 -4.30
N ILE A 254 9.16 1.99 -3.21
CA ILE A 254 9.75 2.55 -2.01
C ILE A 254 11.23 2.85 -2.27
N ASP A 255 11.68 4.01 -1.81
CA ASP A 255 13.08 4.37 -1.90
C ASP A 255 13.96 3.39 -1.12
N HIS A 256 15.22 3.24 -1.51
CA HIS A 256 16.18 2.46 -0.73
C HIS A 256 17.53 3.14 -0.62
N THR A 257 17.55 4.46 -0.75
CA THR A 257 18.76 5.25 -0.56
C THR A 257 19.16 5.15 0.92
N PRO A 258 20.36 4.63 1.24
CA PRO A 258 20.83 4.58 2.62
C PRO A 258 20.83 5.98 3.22
N LYS A 259 20.27 6.10 4.42
CA LYS A 259 20.27 7.33 5.21
C LYS A 259 20.56 6.91 6.65
N PRO A 260 21.74 7.21 7.21
CA PRO A 260 22.09 6.76 8.55
C PRO A 260 21.09 7.26 9.59
N LEU A 261 20.98 6.52 10.70
CA LEU A 261 20.12 6.80 11.86
C LEU A 261 20.59 8.01 12.69
N LEU A 262 21.02 9.08 12.02
CA LEU A 262 21.46 10.31 12.65
C LEU A 262 20.25 11.23 12.80
N GLY A 263 19.76 11.40 14.02
CA GLY A 263 18.70 12.36 14.30
C GLY A 263 18.00 12.17 15.63
N ALA A 264 17.12 13.12 15.92
CA ALA A 264 16.13 13.12 16.99
C ALA A 264 14.72 13.07 16.37
N GLU A 265 14.55 12.34 15.25
CA GLU A 265 13.31 12.37 14.45
C GLU A 265 12.16 11.78 15.27
N CYS A 266 12.35 10.60 15.85
CA CYS A 266 11.35 9.92 16.66
C CYS A 266 11.19 10.54 18.05
N THR A 267 12.28 10.93 18.71
CA THR A 267 12.19 11.65 19.99
C THR A 267 11.41 12.96 19.84
N THR A 268 11.69 13.76 18.81
CA THR A 268 10.95 15.02 18.55
C THR A 268 9.51 14.74 18.13
N ALA A 269 9.28 13.79 17.21
CA ALA A 269 7.95 13.47 16.72
C ALA A 269 7.00 12.98 17.82
N LEU A 270 7.52 12.16 18.75
CA LEU A 270 6.72 11.59 19.83
C LEU A 270 6.68 12.48 21.09
N GLY A 271 7.36 13.63 21.08
CA GLY A 271 7.33 14.59 22.20
C GLY A 271 8.24 14.21 23.37
N ASN A 272 9.44 13.72 23.09
CA ASN A 272 10.47 13.30 24.04
C ASN A 272 9.93 12.33 25.10
N PRO A 273 9.50 11.12 24.69
CA PRO A 273 8.89 10.17 25.61
C PRO A 273 9.87 9.73 26.70
N THR A 274 9.30 9.44 27.86
CA THR A 274 10.05 9.00 29.04
C THR A 274 9.48 7.71 29.59
N VAL A 275 10.34 6.90 30.19
CA VAL A 275 9.96 5.66 30.88
C VAL A 275 10.41 5.73 32.34
N THR A 276 9.59 5.20 33.24
CA THR A 276 9.97 5.02 34.65
C THR A 276 10.36 3.56 34.85
N LEU A 277 11.65 3.30 35.06
CA LEU A 277 12.14 1.94 35.30
C LEU A 277 11.86 1.52 36.75
N PRO A 278 11.66 0.21 37.02
CA PRO A 278 11.48 -0.27 38.39
C PRO A 278 12.67 0.13 39.28
N GLY A 279 12.39 0.86 40.36
CA GLY A 279 13.43 1.34 41.30
C GLY A 279 14.04 2.70 40.96
N GLN A 280 13.59 3.38 39.89
CA GLN A 280 13.94 4.78 39.63
C GLN A 280 12.77 5.72 39.97
N THR A 281 13.08 6.84 40.62
CA THR A 281 12.12 7.92 40.91
C THR A 281 12.11 9.00 39.82
N THR A 282 13.16 9.07 39.01
CA THR A 282 13.26 10.01 37.88
C THR A 282 12.95 9.32 36.56
N PRO A 283 12.02 9.85 35.75
CA PRO A 283 11.73 9.32 34.43
C PRO A 283 12.95 9.49 33.51
N THR A 284 13.34 8.43 32.81
CA THR A 284 14.46 8.42 31.87
C THR A 284 13.94 8.66 30.46
N PHE A 285 14.59 9.54 29.69
CA PHE A 285 14.25 9.77 28.28
C PHE A 285 14.55 8.56 27.42
N LEU A 286 13.60 8.16 26.58
CA LEU A 286 13.82 7.14 25.57
C LEU A 286 14.71 7.70 24.45
N THR A 287 15.64 6.87 23.99
CA THR A 287 16.60 7.26 22.94
C THR A 287 16.07 6.94 21.55
N GLU A 288 16.60 7.62 20.52
CA GLU A 288 16.19 7.41 19.12
C GLU A 288 16.27 5.92 18.68
N PRO A 289 17.35 5.17 18.97
CA PRO A 289 17.43 3.76 18.58
C PRO A 289 16.39 2.86 19.25
N THR A 290 15.85 3.26 20.40
CA THR A 290 14.79 2.53 21.10
C THR A 290 13.42 2.79 20.47
N LEU A 291 13.19 4.03 20.03
CA LEU A 291 11.90 4.45 19.46
C LEU A 291 11.77 4.12 17.98
N LYS A 292 12.88 4.15 17.24
CA LYS A 292 12.89 4.05 15.78
C LYS A 292 13.08 2.60 15.33
N VAL A 293 12.05 2.05 14.70
CA VAL A 293 12.09 0.76 14.02
C VAL A 293 12.34 1.00 12.53
N THR A 294 13.44 0.47 12.01
CA THR A 294 13.83 0.58 10.60
C THR A 294 14.62 -0.64 10.13
N ASP A 295 14.96 -0.68 8.85
CA ASP A 295 15.87 -1.67 8.28
C ASP A 295 17.33 -1.30 8.58
N THR A 296 17.84 -1.83 9.70
CA THR A 296 19.21 -1.62 10.17
C THR A 296 20.26 -2.41 9.39
N ASN A 297 19.86 -3.43 8.62
CA ASN A 297 20.81 -4.22 7.83
C ASN A 297 21.37 -3.43 6.65
N THR A 298 20.63 -2.41 6.22
CA THR A 298 20.91 -1.64 5.00
C THR A 298 20.88 -0.13 5.24
N ASP A 299 20.80 0.29 6.51
CA ASP A 299 20.72 1.69 6.94
C ASP A 299 19.72 2.52 6.13
N THR A 300 18.56 1.94 5.81
CA THR A 300 17.59 2.56 4.91
C THR A 300 16.40 3.10 5.69
N ASN A 301 16.25 4.42 5.72
CA ASN A 301 15.14 5.13 6.40
C ASN A 301 14.01 5.55 5.45
N SER A 302 13.68 4.72 4.45
CA SER A 302 12.57 4.99 3.53
C SER A 302 11.23 4.48 4.03
N PHE A 303 11.23 3.45 4.87
CA PHE A 303 10.07 3.01 5.63
C PHE A 303 10.51 2.76 7.07
N TYR A 304 9.99 3.56 7.99
CA TYR A 304 10.30 3.41 9.42
C TYR A 304 9.10 3.79 10.27
N ALA A 305 9.09 3.27 11.50
CA ALA A 305 8.09 3.59 12.51
C ALA A 305 8.78 4.12 13.77
N CYS A 306 8.25 5.21 14.34
CA CYS A 306 8.56 5.67 15.68
C CYS A 306 7.48 5.12 16.61
N VAL A 307 7.84 4.28 17.58
CA VAL A 307 6.87 3.62 18.46
C VAL A 307 7.15 3.99 19.91
N ASP A 308 6.09 4.41 20.61
CA ASP A 308 6.05 4.51 22.06
C ASP A 308 4.98 3.55 22.59
N THR A 309 5.44 2.36 22.99
CA THR A 309 4.62 1.28 23.53
C THR A 309 3.87 1.70 24.80
N SER A 310 4.46 2.59 25.62
CA SER A 310 3.88 3.01 26.91
C SER A 310 2.64 3.88 26.74
N ARG A 311 2.64 4.75 25.72
CA ARG A 311 1.49 5.59 25.36
C ARG A 311 0.63 5.00 24.24
N ASN A 312 1.02 3.84 23.70
CA ASN A 312 0.40 3.21 22.53
C ASN A 312 0.30 4.18 21.34
N ILE A 313 1.37 4.94 21.08
CA ILE A 313 1.46 5.91 19.98
C ILE A 313 2.48 5.42 18.97
N ALA A 314 2.14 5.49 17.69
CA ALA A 314 3.09 5.26 16.62
C ALA A 314 3.03 6.37 15.57
N ARG A 315 4.19 6.75 15.04
CA ARG A 315 4.31 7.54 13.82
C ARG A 315 4.97 6.71 12.75
N VAL A 316 4.36 6.63 11.58
CA VAL A 316 4.89 5.89 10.43
C VAL A 316 5.28 6.88 9.36
N THR A 317 6.44 6.69 8.75
CA THR A 317 6.93 7.51 7.65
C THR A 317 7.30 6.62 6.47
N ILE A 318 6.82 6.99 5.28
CA ILE A 318 7.11 6.32 4.02
C ILE A 318 7.68 7.33 3.04
N ARG A 319 8.80 6.98 2.39
CA ARG A 319 9.42 7.71 1.28
C ARG A 319 9.38 6.87 0.01
N GLY A 320 8.69 7.36 -1.00
CA GLY A 320 8.64 6.74 -2.33
C GLY A 320 9.81 7.15 -3.22
N ASN A 321 9.92 6.50 -4.38
CA ASN A 321 10.85 6.81 -5.45
C ASN A 321 10.13 6.76 -6.81
N SER A 322 9.64 7.92 -7.25
CA SER A 322 8.91 8.03 -8.52
C SER A 322 9.80 7.83 -9.76
N LEU A 323 11.12 8.07 -9.66
CA LEU A 323 12.06 7.84 -10.78
C LEU A 323 12.10 6.38 -11.21
N ARG A 324 11.80 5.45 -10.29
CA ARG A 324 11.75 4.02 -10.62
C ARG A 324 10.64 3.66 -11.59
N ARG A 325 9.63 4.52 -11.80
CA ARG A 325 8.63 4.32 -12.86
C ARG A 325 9.14 4.70 -14.26
N LEU A 326 10.29 5.38 -14.33
CA LEU A 326 10.89 5.88 -15.57
C LEU A 326 12.23 5.22 -15.90
N GLN A 327 12.94 4.71 -14.89
CA GLN A 327 14.33 4.25 -15.01
C GLN A 327 14.53 2.86 -14.41
N ASP A 328 15.31 2.04 -15.10
CA ASP A 328 15.62 0.66 -14.72
C ASP A 328 16.61 0.58 -13.55
N SER A 329 17.40 1.64 -13.33
CA SER A 329 18.36 1.75 -12.24
C SER A 329 17.78 2.51 -11.05
N ASN A 330 18.30 2.22 -9.85
CA ASN A 330 17.95 3.00 -8.68
C ASN A 330 18.81 4.27 -8.62
N THR A 331 18.19 5.41 -8.92
CA THR A 331 18.82 6.71 -8.69
C THR A 331 18.70 7.06 -7.21
N PRO A 332 19.80 7.37 -6.50
CA PRO A 332 19.75 7.73 -5.10
C PRO A 332 19.04 9.08 -4.89
N SER A 333 18.39 9.23 -3.75
CA SER A 333 17.80 10.49 -3.30
C SER A 333 18.90 11.50 -2.96
N THR A 334 18.90 12.63 -3.67
CA THR A 334 19.80 13.78 -3.49
C THR A 334 18.98 15.06 -3.40
N ALA A 335 19.61 16.20 -3.07
CA ALA A 335 18.92 17.49 -3.05
C ALA A 335 18.29 17.83 -4.42
N ASN A 336 19.00 17.52 -5.52
CA ASN A 336 18.63 17.89 -6.89
C ASN A 336 17.43 17.13 -7.44
N ASN A 337 17.15 15.93 -6.93
CA ASN A 337 16.03 15.08 -7.38
C ASN A 337 15.03 14.79 -6.26
N SER A 338 15.11 15.49 -5.13
CA SER A 338 14.23 15.33 -3.95
C SER A 338 12.74 15.42 -4.28
N ALA A 339 12.36 16.22 -5.29
CA ALA A 339 10.99 16.32 -5.78
C ALA A 339 10.42 14.99 -6.32
N PHE A 340 11.26 14.01 -6.65
CA PHE A 340 10.85 12.69 -7.09
C PHE A 340 10.75 11.65 -5.95
N PHE A 341 11.03 12.05 -4.71
CA PHE A 341 10.99 11.18 -3.54
C PHE A 341 9.95 11.69 -2.53
N PRO A 342 8.65 11.61 -2.87
CA PRO A 342 7.59 12.06 -1.98
C PRO A 342 7.67 11.32 -0.66
N THR A 343 7.44 12.04 0.44
CA THR A 343 7.45 11.49 1.80
C THR A 343 6.13 11.83 2.46
N ALA A 344 5.45 10.81 3.00
CA ALA A 344 4.25 10.99 3.81
C ALA A 344 4.47 10.38 5.19
N SER A 345 3.79 10.94 6.19
CA SER A 345 3.82 10.40 7.54
C SER A 345 2.50 10.58 8.25
N VAL A 346 2.11 9.61 9.06
CA VAL A 346 0.93 9.67 9.94
C VAL A 346 1.35 9.34 11.36
N GLN A 347 0.78 10.06 12.33
CA GLN A 347 0.91 9.76 13.75
C GLN A 347 -0.46 9.41 14.31
N VAL A 348 -0.56 8.25 14.94
CA VAL A 348 -1.81 7.73 15.48
C VAL A 348 -1.58 7.21 16.87
N GLN A 349 -2.52 7.51 17.76
CA GLN A 349 -2.62 6.85 19.05
C GLN A 349 -3.60 5.68 18.92
N GLY A 350 -3.13 4.48 19.23
CA GLY A 350 -3.95 3.28 19.28
C GLY A 350 -4.95 3.33 20.44
N ARG A 351 -5.96 2.47 20.38
CA ARG A 351 -6.93 2.28 21.46
C ARG A 351 -6.24 1.65 22.66
N SER A 352 -6.11 2.41 23.75
CA SER A 352 -5.61 1.86 25.02
C SER A 352 -6.49 0.68 25.48
N ALA A 353 -5.86 -0.36 26.03
CA ALA A 353 -6.53 -1.55 26.55
C ALA A 353 -7.49 -1.27 27.73
N ALA A 354 -7.51 -0.03 28.26
CA ALA A 354 -8.29 0.41 29.42
C ALA A 354 -9.82 0.49 29.22
N GLY A 355 -10.37 -0.13 28.18
CA GLY A 355 -11.81 -0.24 27.93
C GLY A 355 -12.30 -1.69 27.78
N GLN A 356 -11.61 -2.65 28.38
CA GLN A 356 -12.07 -4.04 28.55
C GLN A 356 -12.67 -4.26 29.92
#